data_AF-A0A4U9HQV4-F1
#
_entry.id   AF-A0A4U9HQV4-F1
#
_cell.length_a   1.000
_cell.length_b   1.000
_cell.length_c   1.000
_cell.angle_alpha   90.00
_cell.angle_beta   90.00
_cell.angle_gamma   90.00
#
_symmetry.space_group_name_H-M   'P 1'
#
loop_
_entity.id
_entity.type
_entity.pdbx_description
1 polymer ?
#
loop_
_entity_poly.entity_id
_entity_poly.type
_entity_poly.pdbx_seq_one_letter_code
_entity_poly.pdbx_strand_id
1 'polypeptide(L)'
;MAQLLANGGVSKPVEHYIDKDSQILLGQPEVYPAAMVDALTTLFSQRKPVRRAFLALMHDRALDEKPNLLVGVEVDGDAAEIDALIQEAGSVASEALADDEPVDFCLVSEKERGVSHYLIAHTQPFYQRRWGSWLRNIIPSTDTSQ
;
A
#
# COMPACT_ATOMS: atom_id res chain seq x y z
N MET A 1 20.67 2.14 33.00
CA MET A 1 20.53 3.48 32.39
C MET A 1 21.62 3.67 31.37
N ALA A 2 21.27 3.59 30.08
CA ALA A 2 22.14 3.99 28.98
C ALA A 2 21.26 4.77 27.99
N GLN A 3 21.62 6.03 27.75
CA GLN A 3 21.06 6.90 26.72
C GLN A 3 21.76 6.61 25.38
N LEU A 4 21.00 6.53 24.28
CA LEU A 4 21.40 6.54 22.87
C LEU A 4 20.07 6.72 22.08
N LEU A 5 19.84 7.60 21.10
CA LEU A 5 20.62 8.54 20.31
C LEU A 5 19.67 9.56 19.66
N ALA A 6 20.15 10.78 19.53
CA ALA A 6 19.74 11.70 18.48
C ALA A 6 19.99 11.08 17.10
N ASN A 7 18.98 11.09 16.22
CA ASN A 7 19.12 11.20 14.78
C ASN A 7 17.74 11.51 14.18
N GLY A 8 17.57 12.74 13.71
CA GLY A 8 16.56 13.02 12.69
C GLY A 8 16.98 12.31 11.41
N GLY A 9 16.13 11.44 10.89
CA GLY A 9 16.40 10.70 9.67
C GLY A 9 15.30 9.68 9.47
N VAL A 10 14.60 9.80 8.34
CA VAL A 10 13.58 8.89 7.83
C VAL A 10 13.93 7.45 8.21
N SER A 11 13.06 6.84 9.02
CA SER A 11 13.28 5.48 9.53
C SER A 11 13.34 4.54 8.32
N LYS A 12 14.45 3.79 8.19
CA LYS A 12 14.58 2.80 7.12
C LYS A 12 13.50 1.72 7.34
N PRO A 13 12.75 1.31 6.31
CA PRO A 13 11.82 0.20 6.37
C PRO A 13 12.54 -1.01 6.94
N VAL A 14 12.01 -1.53 8.04
CA VAL A 14 12.52 -2.76 8.65
C VAL A 14 11.81 -3.91 7.95
N GLU A 15 12.56 -4.72 7.22
CA GLU A 15 12.03 -5.96 6.64
C GLU A 15 11.82 -6.99 7.76
N HIS A 16 10.57 -7.42 7.95
CA HIS A 16 10.21 -8.47 8.90
C HIS A 16 9.74 -9.73 8.17
N TYR A 17 10.35 -10.87 8.50
CA TYR A 17 9.89 -12.20 8.05
C TYR A 17 8.91 -12.75 9.08
N ILE A 18 7.64 -12.91 8.69
CA ILE A 18 6.58 -13.44 9.54
C ILE A 18 6.75 -14.95 9.73
N ASP A 19 6.76 -15.41 10.98
CA ASP A 19 6.77 -16.84 11.36
C ASP A 19 5.37 -17.47 11.12
N LYS A 20 5.33 -18.72 10.68
CA LYS A 20 4.13 -19.41 10.15
C LYS A 20 3.01 -19.64 11.18
N ASP A 21 3.27 -19.39 12.46
CA ASP A 21 2.30 -19.60 13.54
C ASP A 21 1.68 -18.31 14.10
N SER A 22 2.03 -17.11 13.58
CA SER A 22 1.35 -15.87 14.01
C SER A 22 -0.03 -15.73 13.35
N GLN A 23 -1.07 -15.58 14.16
CA GLN A 23 -2.42 -15.28 13.67
C GLN A 23 -2.54 -13.78 13.42
N ILE A 24 -2.21 -13.36 12.19
CA ILE A 24 -2.44 -11.99 11.75
C ILE A 24 -3.94 -11.77 11.56
N LEU A 25 -4.46 -10.72 12.18
CA LEU A 25 -5.82 -10.26 11.94
C LEU A 25 -5.83 -9.12 10.93
N LEU A 26 -6.77 -9.20 9.98
CA LEU A 26 -6.96 -8.19 8.95
C LEU A 26 -8.36 -7.60 9.06
N GLY A 27 -8.46 -6.30 8.85
CA GLY A 27 -9.72 -5.56 8.94
C GLY A 27 -9.73 -4.31 8.08
N GLN A 28 -10.77 -3.51 8.24
CA GLN A 28 -10.85 -2.16 7.68
C GLN A 28 -10.80 -1.16 8.84
N PRO A 29 -10.21 0.03 8.64
CA PRO A 29 -10.21 1.05 9.67
C PRO A 29 -11.62 1.57 9.92
N GLU A 30 -11.97 1.73 11.20
CA GLU A 30 -13.27 2.30 11.60
C GLU A 30 -13.37 3.78 11.16
N VAL A 31 -12.26 4.51 11.25
CA VAL A 31 -12.13 5.88 10.76
C VAL A 31 -11.21 5.88 9.54
N TYR A 32 -11.75 6.31 8.39
CA TYR A 32 -10.98 6.33 7.15
C TYR A 32 -9.96 7.49 7.15
N PRO A 33 -8.65 7.23 6.96
CA PRO A 33 -7.60 8.25 6.99
C PRO A 33 -7.54 9.04 5.66
N ALA A 34 -8.55 9.88 5.42
CA ALA A 34 -8.75 10.56 4.14
C ALA A 34 -7.55 11.40 3.69
N ALA A 35 -6.93 12.15 4.60
CA ALA A 35 -5.76 12.99 4.27
C ALA A 35 -4.57 12.17 3.75
N MET A 36 -4.26 11.05 4.41
CA MET A 36 -3.20 10.13 3.98
C MET A 36 -3.53 9.49 2.64
N VAL A 37 -4.78 9.03 2.46
CA VAL A 37 -5.23 8.42 1.21
C VAL A 37 -5.14 9.41 0.04
N ASP A 38 -5.55 10.66 0.23
CA ASP A 38 -5.51 11.70 -0.80
C ASP A 38 -4.06 12.04 -1.18
N ALA A 39 -3.17 12.13 -0.19
CA ALA A 39 -1.74 12.36 -0.39
C ALA A 39 -1.09 11.20 -1.18
N LEU A 40 -1.33 9.96 -0.77
CA LEU A 40 -0.83 8.77 -1.47
C LEU A 40 -1.43 8.62 -2.87
N THR A 41 -2.71 8.92 -3.05
CA THR A 41 -3.37 8.92 -4.37
C THR A 41 -2.70 9.92 -5.31
N THR A 42 -2.38 11.11 -4.81
CA THR A 42 -1.66 12.14 -5.56
C THR A 42 -0.27 11.66 -5.96
N LEU A 43 0.49 11.08 -5.02
CA LEU A 43 1.79 10.47 -5.30
C LEU A 43 1.69 9.37 -6.37
N PHE A 44 0.81 8.37 -6.16
CA PHE A 44 0.71 7.21 -7.03
C PHE A 44 0.21 7.56 -8.44
N SER A 45 -0.62 8.59 -8.59
CA SER A 45 -1.03 9.11 -9.91
C SER A 45 0.16 9.56 -10.78
N GLN A 46 1.26 9.98 -10.15
CA GLN A 46 2.49 10.45 -10.82
C GLN A 46 3.49 9.31 -11.03
N ARG A 47 3.28 8.16 -10.40
CA ARG A 47 4.18 7.00 -10.43
C ARG A 47 3.56 5.94 -11.32
N LYS A 48 3.91 5.98 -12.62
CA LYS A 48 3.43 5.02 -13.62
C LYS A 48 3.46 3.58 -13.13
N PRO A 49 4.49 3.05 -12.46
CA PRO A 49 4.55 1.63 -12.16
C PRO A 49 3.48 1.14 -11.16
N VAL A 50 2.87 2.04 -10.37
CA VAL A 50 1.79 1.69 -9.43
C VAL A 50 0.51 1.35 -10.19
N ARG A 51 0.00 0.14 -10.00
CA ARG A 51 -1.22 -0.38 -10.62
C ARG A 51 -2.44 -0.14 -9.75
N ARG A 52 -2.35 -0.59 -8.50
CA ARG A 52 -3.40 -0.54 -7.49
C ARG A 52 -2.77 -0.29 -6.12
N ALA A 53 -3.48 0.41 -5.25
CA ALA A 53 -3.15 0.49 -3.84
C ALA A 53 -4.39 0.27 -2.98
N PHE A 54 -4.20 -0.40 -1.86
CA PHE A 54 -5.23 -0.90 -0.97
C PHE A 54 -4.96 -0.44 0.45
N LEU A 55 -6.02 -0.29 1.24
CA LEU A 55 -5.93 0.08 2.65
C LEU A 55 -6.58 -1.02 3.50
N ALA A 56 -5.92 -1.37 4.60
CA ALA A 56 -6.45 -2.27 5.62
C ALA A 56 -5.91 -1.89 7.00
N LEU A 57 -6.43 -2.56 8.02
CA LEU A 57 -5.75 -2.70 9.31
C LEU A 57 -5.10 -4.07 9.38
N MET A 58 -3.91 -4.12 9.96
CA MET A 58 -3.19 -5.35 10.29
C MET A 58 -2.90 -5.39 11.78
N HIS A 59 -3.20 -6.49 12.45
CA HIS A 59 -2.83 -6.70 13.85
C HIS A 59 -2.08 -8.01 13.99
N ASP A 60 -0.76 -7.92 14.13
CA ASP A 60 0.01 -9.04 14.66
C ASP A 60 -0.02 -8.97 16.19
N ARG A 61 -0.90 -9.76 16.80
CA ARG A 61 -1.06 -9.78 18.27
C ARG A 61 0.19 -10.24 19.03
N ALA A 62 1.15 -10.85 18.35
CA ALA A 62 2.41 -11.23 18.97
C ALA A 62 3.41 -10.06 19.05
N LEU A 63 3.27 -9.07 18.16
CA LEU A 63 4.22 -7.97 18.01
C LEU A 63 3.63 -6.62 18.45
N ASP A 64 2.33 -6.41 18.20
CA ASP A 64 1.69 -5.12 18.35
C ASP A 64 0.59 -5.13 19.42
N GLU A 65 0.56 -4.08 20.24
CA GLU A 65 -0.53 -3.86 21.20
C GLU A 65 -1.85 -3.48 20.49
N LYS A 66 -1.76 -2.78 19.36
CA LYS A 66 -2.89 -2.28 18.58
C LYS A 66 -2.73 -2.64 17.10
N PRO A 67 -3.83 -2.69 16.31
CA PRO A 67 -3.73 -2.78 14.86
C PRO A 67 -3.04 -1.55 14.27
N ASN A 68 -2.20 -1.76 13.26
CA ASN A 68 -1.55 -0.71 12.48
C ASN A 68 -2.28 -0.51 11.14
N LEU A 69 -2.17 0.68 10.57
CA LEU A 69 -2.60 0.91 9.18
C LEU A 69 -1.66 0.16 8.24
N LEU A 70 -2.22 -0.49 7.23
CA LEU A 70 -1.46 -1.19 6.21
C LEU A 70 -1.84 -0.67 4.82
N VAL A 71 -0.86 -0.20 4.07
CA VAL A 71 -0.97 0.14 2.66
C VAL A 71 -0.34 -0.97 1.82
N GLY A 72 -1.19 -1.67 1.08
CA GLY A 72 -0.73 -2.65 0.08
C GLY A 72 -0.58 -1.99 -1.29
N VAL A 73 0.56 -2.16 -1.95
CA VAL A 73 0.84 -1.57 -3.26
C VAL A 73 1.12 -2.67 -4.29
N GLU A 74 0.29 -2.76 -5.33
CA GLU A 74 0.60 -3.56 -6.50
C GLU A 74 1.36 -2.68 -7.51
N VAL A 75 2.60 -3.04 -7.79
CA VAL A 75 3.55 -2.25 -8.58
C VAL A 75 4.31 -3.15 -9.55
N ASP A 76 4.47 -2.70 -10.80
CA ASP A 76 5.41 -3.30 -11.76
C ASP A 76 6.76 -2.56 -11.62
N GLY A 77 7.90 -3.17 -11.93
CA GLY A 77 9.19 -2.45 -11.93
C GLY A 77 10.34 -3.29 -11.41
N ASP A 78 11.54 -2.71 -11.38
CA ASP A 78 12.68 -3.32 -10.70
C ASP A 78 12.69 -3.03 -9.19
N ALA A 79 13.48 -3.79 -8.44
CA ALA A 79 13.52 -3.69 -6.99
C ALA A 79 13.95 -2.30 -6.50
N ALA A 80 14.88 -1.63 -7.20
CA ALA A 80 15.38 -0.32 -6.76
C ALA A 80 14.33 0.79 -6.96
N GLU A 81 13.56 0.73 -8.06
CA GLU A 81 12.42 1.63 -8.28
C GLU A 81 11.32 1.41 -7.25
N ILE A 82 11.04 0.15 -6.92
CA ILE A 82 10.02 -0.21 -5.92
C ILE A 82 10.45 0.27 -4.53
N ASP A 83 11.70 0.03 -4.13
CA ASP A 83 12.22 0.47 -2.84
C ASP A 83 12.12 2.00 -2.71
N ALA A 84 12.54 2.74 -3.73
CA ALA A 84 12.45 4.19 -3.75
C ALA A 84 10.99 4.69 -3.64
N LEU A 85 10.06 4.03 -4.32
CA LEU A 85 8.63 4.33 -4.23
C LEU A 85 8.08 4.10 -2.81
N ILE A 86 8.44 2.99 -2.16
CA ILE A 86 7.95 2.65 -0.82
C ILE A 86 8.49 3.64 0.22
N GLN A 87 9.75 4.06 0.10
CA GLN A 87 10.34 5.11 0.96
C GLN A 87 9.60 6.45 0.82
N GLU A 88 9.36 6.87 -0.42
CA GLU A 88 8.65 8.12 -0.70
C GLU A 88 7.20 8.05 -0.19
N ALA A 89 6.51 6.94 -0.42
CA ALA A 89 5.16 6.72 0.05
C ALA A 89 5.08 6.72 1.59
N GLY A 90 6.05 6.10 2.26
CA GLY A 90 6.18 6.15 3.71
C GLY A 90 6.30 7.59 4.23
N SER A 91 7.19 8.39 3.64
CA SER A 91 7.34 9.80 4.01
C SER A 91 6.05 10.61 3.81
N VAL A 92 5.38 10.44 2.66
CA VAL A 92 4.12 11.11 2.36
C VAL A 92 3.01 10.70 3.32
N ALA A 93 2.94 9.42 3.68
CA ALA A 93 1.94 8.92 4.61
C ALA A 93 2.13 9.50 6.02
N SER A 94 3.37 9.47 6.54
CA SER A 94 3.71 10.01 7.86
C SER A 94 3.42 11.51 7.96
N GLU A 95 3.71 12.29 6.92
CA GLU A 95 3.40 13.73 6.89
C GLU A 95 1.89 14.04 6.86
N ALA A 96 1.08 13.14 6.32
CA ALA A 96 -0.35 13.34 6.14
C ALA A 96 -1.20 12.86 7.32
N LEU A 97 -0.64 12.07 8.24
CA LEU A 97 -1.30 11.62 9.44
C LEU A 97 -1.13 12.62 10.58
N ALA A 98 -2.22 12.92 11.30
CA ALA A 98 -2.22 13.91 12.37
C ALA A 98 -1.61 13.40 13.69
N ASP A 99 -1.72 12.10 13.94
CA ASP A 99 -1.41 11.49 15.24
C ASP A 99 -0.14 10.62 15.23
N ASP A 100 0.69 10.72 14.18
CA ASP A 100 1.93 9.93 13.99
C ASP A 100 1.68 8.41 14.10
N GLU A 101 0.48 7.95 13.70
CA GLU A 101 0.12 6.54 13.72
C GLU A 101 1.02 5.73 12.76
N PRO A 102 1.49 4.54 13.17
CA PRO A 102 2.32 3.71 12.31
C PRO A 102 1.56 3.24 11.07
N VAL A 103 2.21 3.34 9.91
CA VAL A 103 1.72 2.85 8.63
C VAL A 103 2.72 1.87 8.06
N ASP A 104 2.28 0.62 7.94
CA ASP A 104 3.02 -0.45 7.29
C ASP A 104 2.78 -0.42 5.78
N PHE A 105 3.80 -0.81 5.02
CA PHE A 105 3.71 -0.99 3.58
C PHE A 105 4.05 -2.43 3.19
N CYS A 106 3.28 -2.99 2.26
CA CYS A 106 3.59 -4.29 1.66
C CYS A 106 3.37 -4.27 0.15
N LEU A 107 4.12 -5.12 -0.56
CA LEU A 107 3.88 -5.36 -1.97
C LEU A 107 2.74 -6.35 -2.14
N VAL A 108 1.84 -6.05 -3.08
CA VAL A 108 0.69 -6.90 -3.39
C VAL A 108 0.95 -7.69 -4.66
N SER A 109 0.81 -9.00 -4.56
CA SER A 109 0.97 -9.94 -5.67
C SER A 109 -0.21 -10.90 -5.75
N GLU A 110 -0.82 -11.02 -6.93
CA GLU A 110 -1.93 -11.97 -7.18
C GLU A 110 -1.55 -13.43 -6.97
N LYS A 111 -0.23 -13.73 -6.98
CA LYS A 111 0.30 -15.08 -6.79
C LYS A 111 0.46 -15.45 -5.31
N GLU A 112 0.40 -14.47 -4.42
CA GLU A 112 0.62 -14.65 -2.99
C GLU A 112 -0.68 -14.84 -2.23
N ARG A 113 -0.65 -15.71 -1.22
CA ARG A 113 -1.76 -15.91 -0.29
C ARG A 113 -1.57 -15.06 0.97
N GLY A 114 -2.58 -15.03 1.84
CA GLY A 114 -2.53 -14.25 3.08
C GLY A 114 -2.95 -12.80 2.83
N VAL A 115 -2.11 -11.84 3.23
CA VAL A 115 -2.39 -10.40 3.19
C VAL A 115 -2.73 -9.93 1.77
N SER A 116 -1.90 -10.27 0.76
CA SER A 116 -2.17 -9.96 -0.66
C SER A 116 -3.54 -10.44 -1.12
N HIS A 117 -3.92 -11.67 -0.76
CA HIS A 117 -5.23 -12.24 -1.11
C HIS A 117 -6.38 -11.49 -0.43
N TYR A 118 -6.26 -11.17 0.86
CA TYR A 118 -7.27 -10.40 1.58
C TYR A 118 -7.48 -9.02 0.92
N LEU A 119 -6.40 -8.29 0.65
CA LEU A 119 -6.45 -6.97 0.02
C LEU A 119 -7.13 -7.02 -1.36
N ILE A 120 -6.80 -8.02 -2.19
CA ILE A 120 -7.39 -8.13 -3.54
C ILE A 120 -8.86 -8.57 -3.49
N ALA A 121 -9.20 -9.54 -2.63
CA ALA A 121 -10.50 -10.22 -2.68
C ALA A 121 -11.56 -9.64 -1.72
N HIS A 122 -11.15 -8.93 -0.67
CA HIS A 122 -12.04 -8.49 0.42
C HIS A 122 -12.00 -6.98 0.68
N THR A 123 -11.20 -6.22 -0.06
CA THR A 123 -11.21 -4.75 -0.01
C THR A 123 -11.36 -4.15 -1.41
N GLN A 124 -11.49 -2.83 -1.49
CA GLN A 124 -11.45 -2.08 -2.74
C GLN A 124 -10.16 -1.26 -2.79
N PRO A 125 -9.48 -1.18 -3.95
CA PRO A 125 -8.34 -0.31 -4.09
C PRO A 125 -8.78 1.15 -3.94
N PHE A 126 -8.10 1.92 -3.07
CA PHE A 126 -8.32 3.36 -2.97
C PHE A 126 -7.69 4.10 -4.17
N TYR A 127 -6.65 3.52 -4.76
CA TYR A 127 -6.03 3.98 -5.99
C TYR A 127 -6.01 2.86 -7.01
N GLN A 128 -6.44 3.16 -8.23
CA GLN A 128 -6.24 2.29 -9.38
C GLN A 128 -5.84 3.14 -10.58
N ARG A 129 -4.67 2.83 -11.16
CA ARG A 129 -4.17 3.51 -12.35
C ARG A 129 -5.19 3.35 -13.48
N ARG A 130 -5.74 4.47 -13.95
CA ARG A 130 -6.70 4.47 -15.06
C ARG A 130 -5.94 4.26 -16.36
N TRP A 131 -6.30 3.23 -17.12
CA TRP A 131 -5.70 2.91 -18.43
C TRP A 131 -6.18 3.85 -19.57
N GLY A 132 -6.33 5.15 -19.31
CA GLY A 132 -7.04 6.12 -20.17
C GLY A 132 -6.88 5.94 -21.70
N SER A 133 -8.01 6.03 -22.43
CA SER A 133 -8.23 6.04 -23.89
C SER A 133 -7.57 4.98 -24.81
N TRP A 134 -6.55 4.24 -24.38
CA TRP A 134 -5.89 3.23 -25.22
C TRP A 134 -6.79 2.01 -25.50
N LEU A 135 -7.73 1.70 -24.60
CA LEU A 135 -8.74 0.63 -24.81
C LEU A 135 -9.73 0.91 -25.96
N ARG A 136 -9.88 2.14 -26.45
CA ARG A 136 -10.79 2.42 -27.60
C ARG A 136 -10.27 1.86 -28.92
N ASN A 137 -8.95 1.65 -29.05
CA ASN A 137 -8.34 1.22 -30.31
C ASN A 137 -8.06 -0.29 -30.38
N ILE A 138 -8.37 -1.04 -29.32
CA ILE A 138 -8.09 -2.49 -29.22
C ILE A 138 -9.36 -3.33 -29.35
N ILE A 139 -10.53 -2.71 -29.31
CA ILE A 139 -11.80 -3.34 -29.64
C ILE A 139 -12.06 -3.03 -31.12
N PRO A 140 -12.10 -4.01 -32.02
CA PRO A 140 -12.59 -3.76 -33.36
C PRO A 140 -14.06 -3.33 -33.23
N SER A 141 -14.37 -2.09 -33.62
CA SER A 141 -15.74 -1.71 -33.88
C SER A 141 -16.26 -2.64 -34.96
N THR A 142 -17.07 -3.62 -34.59
CA THR A 142 -17.91 -4.34 -35.55
C THR A 142 -18.96 -3.33 -36.02
N ASP A 143 -18.56 -2.48 -36.97
CA ASP A 143 -19.49 -1.73 -37.80
C ASP A 143 -20.22 -2.77 -38.66
N THR A 144 -21.34 -3.28 -38.13
CA THR A 144 -22.32 -3.98 -38.95
C THR A 144 -23.21 -2.90 -39.54
N SER A 145 -22.72 -2.26 -40.61
CA SER A 145 -23.58 -1.60 -41.57
C SER A 145 -24.34 -2.67 -42.35
N GLN A 146 -25.65 -2.80 -42.08
CA GLN A 146 -26.66 -3.22 -43.05
C GLN A 146 -27.90 -2.36 -42.85
#